data_AF-A0A426YDM5-F1
#
_entry.id   AF-A0A426YDM5-F1
#
_cell.length_a   1.000
_cell.length_b   1.000
_cell.length_c   1.000
_cell.angle_alpha   90.00
_cell.angle_beta   90.00
_cell.angle_gamma   90.00
#
_symmetry.space_group_name_H-M   'P 1'
#
loop_
_entity.id
_entity.type
_entity.pdbx_description
1 polymer ?
#
loop_
_entity_poly.entity_id
_entity_poly.type
_entity_poly.pdbx_seq_one_letter_code
_entity_poly.pdbx_strand_id
1 'polypeptide(L)'
;MGDFNLALVIVAVVVCVLVLLVNVYLLVNYQHPDDVNQAYFPKLVVVLGLSVAAISILMLPADVANRQACQHAIYNGACTLTLPMKALWLVVYIADAVLVFLVIPFAMFYYEGDQDKSIGKRLKSALLWVLTSAVVCGLVLGILYG
;
A
#
# COMPACT_ATOMS: atom_id res chain seq x y z
N MET A 1 -13.58 3.32 -31.16
CA MET A 1 -13.83 1.94 -30.69
C MET A 1 -12.54 1.27 -30.17
N GLY A 2 -11.70 2.04 -29.45
CA GLY A 2 -10.58 1.54 -28.62
C GLY A 2 -10.55 2.19 -27.24
N ASP A 3 -11.62 2.91 -26.88
CA ASP A 3 -11.54 4.02 -25.92
C ASP A 3 -11.86 3.58 -24.47
N PHE A 4 -12.55 2.44 -24.29
CA PHE A 4 -13.00 1.99 -22.97
C PHE A 4 -11.85 1.55 -22.06
N ASN A 5 -10.86 0.81 -22.58
CA ASN A 5 -9.70 0.37 -21.78
C ASN A 5 -8.70 1.51 -21.53
N LEU A 6 -8.51 2.40 -22.52
CA LEU A 6 -7.69 3.60 -22.35
C LEU A 6 -8.30 4.53 -21.27
N ALA A 7 -9.63 4.71 -21.28
CA ALA A 7 -10.33 5.48 -20.26
C ALA A 7 -10.14 4.87 -18.86
N LEU A 8 -10.24 3.54 -18.72
CA LEU A 8 -9.99 2.85 -17.44
C LEU A 8 -8.56 3.08 -16.93
N VAL A 9 -7.55 3.03 -17.81
CA VAL A 9 -6.15 3.30 -17.43
C VAL A 9 -5.98 4.77 -17.01
N ILE A 10 -6.56 5.71 -17.75
CA ILE A 10 -6.49 7.14 -17.41
C ILE A 10 -7.15 7.39 -16.05
N VAL A 11 -8.34 6.84 -15.82
CA VAL A 11 -9.05 6.97 -14.54
C VAL A 11 -8.23 6.36 -13.41
N ALA A 12 -7.65 5.17 -13.60
CA ALA A 12 -6.80 4.55 -12.59
C ALA A 12 -5.60 5.43 -12.22
N VAL A 13 -4.89 6.00 -13.20
CA VAL A 13 -3.75 6.89 -12.96
C VAL A 13 -4.18 8.16 -12.22
N VAL A 14 -5.25 8.81 -12.69
CA VAL A 14 -5.76 10.05 -12.07
C VAL A 14 -6.20 9.79 -10.63
N VAL A 15 -6.93 8.71 -10.38
CA VAL A 15 -7.39 8.35 -9.04
C VAL A 15 -6.21 8.03 -8.12
N CYS A 16 -5.18 7.31 -8.58
CA CYS A 16 -3.96 7.07 -7.80
C CYS A 16 -3.25 8.38 -7.40
N VAL A 17 -3.16 9.35 -8.33
CA VAL A 17 -2.57 10.67 -8.04
C VAL A 17 -3.40 11.44 -7.03
N LEU A 18 -4.73 11.45 -7.19
CA LEU A 18 -5.64 12.11 -6.25
C LEU A 18 -5.55 11.50 -4.85
N VAL A 19 -5.50 10.18 -4.74
CA VAL A 19 -5.31 9.48 -3.46
C VAL A 19 -4.01 9.90 -2.78
N LEU A 20 -2.90 9.97 -3.52
CA LEU A 20 -1.62 10.44 -2.98
C LEU A 20 -1.71 11.88 -2.47
N LEU A 21 -2.33 12.80 -3.24
CA LEU A 21 -2.48 14.19 -2.84
C LEU A 21 -3.36 14.34 -1.59
N VAL A 22 -4.47 13.61 -1.51
CA VAL A 22 -5.36 13.60 -0.35
C VAL A 22 -4.64 13.06 0.89
N ASN A 23 -3.86 11.99 0.75
CA ASN A 23 -3.11 11.42 1.87
C ASN A 23 -1.99 12.34 2.38
N VAL A 24 -1.31 13.07 1.47
CA VAL A 24 -0.36 14.11 1.86
C VAL A 24 -1.07 15.26 2.58
N TYR A 25 -2.22 15.70 2.07
CA TYR A 25 -3.02 16.75 2.72
C TYR A 25 -3.47 16.34 4.13
N LEU A 26 -3.97 15.11 4.29
CA LEU A 26 -4.36 14.56 5.59
C LEU A 26 -3.17 14.57 6.55
N LEU A 27 -1.99 14.13 6.11
CA LEU A 27 -0.79 14.14 6.94
C LEU A 27 -0.42 15.56 7.38
N VAL A 28 -0.40 16.53 6.46
CA VAL A 28 -0.03 17.92 6.76
C VAL A 28 -1.04 18.59 7.69
N ASN A 29 -2.33 18.25 7.58
CA ASN A 29 -3.38 18.83 8.41
C ASN A 29 -3.44 18.22 9.82
N TYR A 30 -3.12 16.93 9.97
CA TYR A 30 -3.20 16.21 11.25
C TYR A 30 -1.84 16.03 11.95
N GLN A 31 -0.73 16.48 11.36
CA GLN A 31 0.57 16.45 12.05
C GLN A 31 0.60 17.40 13.25
N HIS A 32 1.33 17.02 14.29
CA HIS A 32 1.57 17.88 15.45
C HIS A 32 2.45 19.09 15.05
N PRO A 33 2.21 20.31 15.55
CA PRO A 33 3.01 21.50 15.21
C PRO A 33 4.50 21.34 15.52
N ASP A 34 4.86 20.58 16.55
CA ASP A 34 6.26 20.31 16.90
C ASP A 34 6.97 19.34 15.95
N ASP A 35 6.23 18.61 15.11
CA ASP A 35 6.77 17.64 14.15
C ASP A 35 6.89 18.24 12.73
N VAL A 36 6.72 19.56 12.56
CA VAL A 36 6.84 20.20 11.24
C VAL A 36 8.27 20.05 10.70
N ASN A 37 8.40 19.53 9.47
CA ASN A 37 9.68 19.24 8.80
C ASN A 37 10.64 18.29 9.54
N GLN A 38 10.12 17.49 10.46
CA GLN A 38 10.89 16.41 11.11
C GLN A 38 10.38 15.03 10.66
N ALA A 39 11.17 14.00 10.94
CA ALA A 39 10.82 12.57 10.75
C ALA A 39 10.21 12.22 9.36
N TYR A 40 10.96 12.45 8.28
CA TYR A 40 10.48 12.18 6.91
C TYR A 40 10.17 10.70 6.61
N PHE A 41 10.94 9.77 7.18
CA PHE A 41 10.75 8.33 6.94
C PHE A 41 9.35 7.82 7.40
N PRO A 42 8.90 8.03 8.65
CA PRO A 42 7.61 7.53 9.10
C PRO A 42 6.47 8.26 8.40
N LYS A 43 6.64 9.54 8.04
CA LYS A 43 5.68 10.27 7.20
C LYS A 43 5.49 9.63 5.83
N LEU A 44 6.59 9.22 5.20
CA LEU A 44 6.54 8.47 3.94
C LEU A 44 5.82 7.13 4.12
N VAL A 45 6.11 6.39 5.21
CA VAL A 45 5.42 5.12 5.50
C VAL A 45 3.91 5.33 5.68
N VAL A 46 3.49 6.39 6.38
CA VAL A 46 2.06 6.72 6.57
C VAL A 46 1.38 7.05 5.25
N VAL A 47 1.96 7.93 4.43
CA VAL A 47 1.37 8.29 3.12
C VAL A 47 1.27 7.07 2.22
N LEU A 48 2.31 6.23 2.17
CA LEU A 48 2.28 5.00 1.37
C LEU A 48 1.24 4.01 1.90
N GLY A 49 1.19 3.79 3.21
CA GLY A 49 0.23 2.86 3.84
C GLY A 49 -1.22 3.26 3.60
N LEU A 50 -1.55 4.55 3.79
CA LEU A 50 -2.88 5.07 3.49
C LEU A 50 -3.21 4.99 1.99
N SER A 51 -2.23 5.20 1.12
CA SER A 51 -2.43 5.14 -0.32
C SER A 51 -2.70 3.72 -0.81
N VAL A 52 -1.91 2.74 -0.36
CA VAL A 52 -2.14 1.34 -0.72
C VAL A 52 -3.50 0.88 -0.19
N ALA A 53 -3.85 1.20 1.07
CA ALA A 53 -5.16 0.86 1.62
C ALA A 53 -6.35 1.45 0.82
N ALA A 54 -6.26 2.72 0.42
CA ALA A 54 -7.29 3.35 -0.41
C ALA A 54 -7.35 2.73 -1.82
N ILE A 55 -6.20 2.43 -2.42
CA ILE A 55 -6.13 1.75 -3.72
C ILE A 55 -6.73 0.35 -3.65
N SER A 56 -6.49 -0.42 -2.58
CA SER A 56 -7.06 -1.76 -2.37
C SER A 56 -8.59 -1.74 -2.39
N ILE A 57 -9.22 -0.69 -1.84
CA ILE A 57 -10.67 -0.50 -1.91
C ILE A 57 -11.11 -0.14 -3.32
N LEU A 58 -10.42 0.80 -3.97
CA LEU A 58 -10.75 1.30 -5.31
C LEU A 58 -10.48 0.27 -6.43
N MET A 59 -9.68 -0.76 -6.15
CA MET A 59 -9.50 -1.91 -7.04
C MET A 59 -10.76 -2.76 -7.21
N LEU A 60 -11.68 -2.76 -6.25
CA LEU A 60 -12.94 -3.50 -6.35
C LEU A 60 -13.84 -3.00 -7.49
N PRO A 61 -14.24 -1.71 -7.55
CA PRO A 61 -15.01 -1.19 -8.68
C PRO A 61 -14.21 -1.23 -9.99
N ALA A 62 -12.87 -1.10 -9.94
CA ALA A 62 -12.03 -1.24 -11.12
C ALA A 62 -12.07 -2.67 -11.70
N ASP A 63 -12.08 -3.72 -10.87
CA ASP A 63 -12.22 -5.11 -11.34
C ASP A 63 -13.60 -5.33 -11.98
N VAL A 64 -14.67 -4.82 -11.36
CA VAL A 64 -16.03 -4.90 -11.92
C VAL A 64 -16.11 -4.22 -13.28
N ALA A 65 -15.59 -3.01 -13.41
CA ALA A 65 -15.56 -2.27 -14.67
C ALA A 65 -14.71 -2.97 -15.74
N ASN A 66 -13.55 -3.53 -15.36
CA ASN A 66 -12.66 -4.24 -16.29
C ASN A 66 -13.30 -5.53 -16.84
N ARG A 67 -14.07 -6.27 -16.01
CA ARG A 67 -14.82 -7.45 -16.46
C ARG A 67 -15.99 -7.08 -17.38
N GLN A 68 -16.72 -6.02 -17.06
CA GLN A 68 -17.82 -5.53 -17.90
C GLN A 68 -17.33 -5.06 -19.28
N ALA A 69 -16.15 -4.44 -19.35
CA ALA A 69 -15.52 -4.02 -20.61
C ALA A 69 -15.20 -5.20 -21.53
N CYS A 70 -14.83 -6.37 -20.99
CA CYS A 70 -14.61 -7.58 -21.79
C CYS A 70 -15.93 -8.20 -22.29
N GLN A 71 -17.03 -8.16 -21.52
CA GLN A 71 -18.32 -8.74 -21.94
C GLN A 71 -19.00 -7.96 -23.08
N HIS A 72 -18.76 -6.65 -23.20
CA HIS A 72 -19.31 -5.79 -24.26
C HIS A 72 -18.41 -5.70 -25.51
N ALA A 73 -17.29 -6.43 -25.55
CA ALA A 73 -16.39 -6.43 -26.69
C ALA A 73 -16.98 -7.20 -27.89
N ILE A 74 -17.34 -6.49 -28.95
CA ILE A 74 -17.85 -7.06 -30.22
C ILE A 74 -16.77 -7.87 -30.97
N TYR A 75 -15.49 -7.71 -30.61
CA TYR A 75 -14.35 -8.38 -31.24
C TYR A 75 -13.62 -9.32 -30.27
N ASN A 76 -13.40 -10.57 -30.69
CA ASN A 76 -12.77 -11.64 -29.91
C ASN A 76 -11.36 -11.30 -29.37
N GLY A 77 -10.69 -10.26 -29.91
CA GLY A 77 -9.39 -9.78 -29.43
C GLY A 77 -9.43 -8.56 -28.51
N ALA A 78 -10.58 -7.96 -28.18
CA ALA A 78 -10.61 -6.75 -27.33
C ALA A 78 -10.35 -7.05 -25.84
N CYS A 79 -10.47 -8.31 -25.43
CA CYS A 79 -10.17 -8.77 -24.08
C CYS A 79 -8.65 -8.92 -23.82
N THR A 80 -7.78 -8.77 -24.83
CA THR A 80 -6.31 -8.73 -24.63
C THR A 80 -5.80 -7.34 -24.24
N LEU A 81 -6.62 -6.30 -24.39
CA LEU A 81 -6.28 -4.92 -24.03
C LEU A 81 -6.86 -4.50 -22.66
N THR A 82 -7.32 -5.45 -21.84
CA THR A 82 -7.82 -5.18 -20.48
C THR A 82 -6.69 -5.07 -19.47
N LEU A 83 -6.93 -4.40 -18.35
CA LEU A 83 -5.97 -4.35 -17.24
C LEU A 83 -5.72 -5.77 -16.68
N PRO A 84 -4.45 -6.16 -16.42
CA PRO A 84 -4.11 -7.46 -15.86
C PRO A 84 -4.44 -7.51 -14.35
N MET A 85 -5.73 -7.57 -14.02
CA MET A 85 -6.23 -7.47 -12.64
C MET A 85 -5.64 -8.51 -11.70
N LYS A 86 -5.39 -9.75 -12.17
CA LYS A 86 -4.74 -10.79 -11.35
C LYS A 86 -3.34 -10.38 -10.89
N ALA A 87 -2.54 -9.79 -11.79
CA ALA A 87 -1.20 -9.32 -11.46
C ALA A 87 -1.28 -8.11 -10.52
N LEU A 88 -2.19 -7.18 -10.76
CA LEU A 88 -2.37 -6.02 -9.89
C LEU A 88 -2.79 -6.42 -8.47
N TRP A 89 -3.74 -7.34 -8.33
CA TRP A 89 -4.17 -7.84 -7.02
C TRP A 89 -3.02 -8.53 -6.28
N LEU A 90 -2.24 -9.35 -6.99
CA LEU A 90 -1.07 -10.00 -6.41
C LEU A 90 -0.04 -8.97 -5.91
N VAL A 91 0.25 -7.95 -6.72
CA VAL A 91 1.19 -6.88 -6.36
C VAL A 91 0.71 -6.12 -5.12
N VAL A 92 -0.57 -5.74 -5.08
CA VAL A 92 -1.15 -5.00 -3.94
C VAL A 92 -1.17 -5.86 -2.69
N TYR A 93 -1.57 -7.13 -2.76
CA TYR A 93 -1.54 -8.01 -1.59
C TYR A 93 -0.14 -8.26 -1.05
N ILE A 94 0.87 -8.41 -1.93
CA ILE A 94 2.27 -8.51 -1.48
C ILE A 94 2.72 -7.21 -0.84
N ALA A 95 2.39 -6.05 -1.44
CA ALA A 95 2.72 -4.75 -0.89
C ALA A 95 2.07 -4.52 0.49
N ASP A 96 0.78 -4.86 0.64
CA ASP A 96 0.06 -4.81 1.91
C ASP A 96 0.72 -5.69 2.97
N ALA A 97 1.04 -6.94 2.63
CA ALA A 97 1.71 -7.85 3.57
C ALA A 97 3.08 -7.30 4.02
N VAL A 98 3.88 -6.79 3.09
CA VAL A 98 5.20 -6.20 3.41
C VAL A 98 5.05 -4.94 4.26
N LEU A 99 4.09 -4.07 3.93
CA LEU A 99 3.84 -2.84 4.68
C LEU A 99 3.41 -3.14 6.12
N VAL A 100 2.42 -4.02 6.29
CA VAL A 100 1.81 -4.34 7.58
C VAL A 100 2.74 -5.12 8.49
N PHE A 101 3.43 -6.15 7.98
CA PHE A 101 4.23 -7.03 8.84
C PHE A 101 5.68 -6.60 9.01
N LEU A 102 6.24 -5.82 8.07
CA LEU A 102 7.65 -5.45 8.09
C LEU A 102 7.86 -3.94 8.21
N VAL A 103 7.33 -3.14 7.29
CA VAL A 103 7.70 -1.71 7.17
C VAL A 103 7.10 -0.86 8.29
N ILE A 104 5.81 -1.02 8.59
CA ILE A 104 5.13 -0.26 9.65
C ILE A 104 5.70 -0.63 11.04
N PRO A 105 5.82 -1.91 11.42
CA PRO A 105 6.44 -2.29 12.69
C PRO A 105 7.90 -1.83 12.78
N PHE A 106 8.65 -1.88 11.68
CA PHE A 106 10.01 -1.36 11.63
C PHE A 106 10.04 0.14 11.94
N ALA A 107 9.20 0.93 11.29
CA ALA A 107 9.10 2.36 11.56
C ALA A 107 8.74 2.60 13.04
N MET A 108 7.74 1.90 13.57
CA MET A 108 7.32 2.03 14.96
C MET A 108 8.47 1.73 15.95
N PHE A 109 9.06 0.53 15.88
CA PHE A 109 10.14 0.13 16.79
C PHE A 109 11.42 0.94 16.60
N TYR A 110 11.70 1.38 15.37
CA TYR A 110 12.82 2.28 15.15
C TYR A 110 12.55 3.61 15.86
N TYR A 111 11.40 4.26 15.69
CA TYR A 111 11.15 5.58 16.28
C TYR A 111 10.88 5.59 17.79
N GLU A 112 10.25 4.55 18.31
CA GLU A 112 10.10 4.33 19.77
C GLU A 112 11.41 3.88 20.42
N GLY A 113 12.37 3.42 19.63
CA GLY A 113 13.69 3.06 20.08
C GLY A 113 14.39 4.24 20.78
N ASP A 114 14.87 3.96 21.99
CA ASP A 114 15.63 4.86 22.85
C ASP A 114 16.66 5.72 22.08
N GLN A 115 16.45 7.04 22.12
CA GLN A 115 17.21 8.02 21.32
C GLN A 115 18.68 8.12 21.78
N ASP A 116 18.98 7.66 23.00
CA ASP A 116 20.33 7.65 23.58
C ASP A 116 21.23 6.56 22.96
N LYS A 117 20.66 5.65 22.16
CA LYS A 117 21.40 4.57 21.51
C LYS A 117 21.95 5.03 20.16
N SER A 118 23.21 4.70 19.88
CA SER A 118 23.80 4.84 18.55
C SER A 118 22.90 4.24 17.46
N ILE A 119 22.84 4.87 16.28
CA ILE A 119 22.00 4.47 15.13
C ILE A 119 22.09 2.97 14.84
N GLY A 120 23.29 2.39 14.88
CA GLY A 120 23.49 0.95 14.62
C GLY A 120 22.85 0.02 15.66
N LYS A 121 22.87 0.39 16.95
CA LYS A 121 22.21 -0.38 18.02
C LYS A 121 20.69 -0.27 17.91
N ARG A 122 20.19 0.92 17.55
CA ARG A 122 18.77 1.17 17.30
C ARG A 122 18.24 0.35 16.12
N LEU A 123 18.98 0.33 15.01
CA LEU A 123 18.63 -0.46 13.83
C LEU A 123 18.61 -1.96 14.13
N LYS A 124 19.63 -2.48 14.83
CA LYS A 124 19.66 -3.90 15.24
C LYS A 124 18.49 -4.27 16.16
N SER A 125 18.20 -3.40 17.13
CA SER A 125 17.07 -3.59 18.05
C SER A 125 15.75 -3.61 17.30
N ALA A 126 15.51 -2.63 16.42
CA ALA A 126 14.29 -2.56 15.62
C ALA A 126 14.12 -3.80 14.74
N LEU A 127 15.17 -4.23 14.04
CA LEU A 127 15.13 -5.45 13.20
C LEU A 127 14.81 -6.71 14.01
N LEU A 128 15.37 -6.85 15.22
CA LEU A 128 15.09 -8.00 16.09
C LEU A 128 13.60 -8.02 16.52
N TRP A 129 13.04 -6.87 16.87
CA TRP A 129 11.63 -6.75 17.25
C TRP A 129 10.70 -6.99 16.07
N VAL A 130 11.02 -6.48 14.88
CA VAL A 130 10.26 -6.76 13.64
C VAL A 130 10.24 -8.25 13.32
N LEU A 131 11.39 -8.92 13.42
CA LEU A 131 11.47 -10.36 13.19
C LEU A 131 10.61 -11.12 14.21
N THR A 132 10.68 -10.73 15.48
CA THR A 132 9.90 -11.35 16.55
C THR A 132 8.40 -11.16 16.32
N SER A 133 7.95 -9.95 15.99
CA SER A 133 6.54 -9.69 15.67
C SER A 133 6.07 -10.44 14.43
N ALA A 134 6.90 -10.52 13.38
CA ALA A 134 6.57 -11.25 12.16
C ALA A 134 6.43 -12.76 12.43
N VAL A 135 7.30 -13.34 13.26
CA VAL A 135 7.21 -14.76 13.66
C VAL A 135 5.94 -15.01 14.47
N VAL A 136 5.64 -14.17 15.47
CA VAL A 136 4.43 -14.32 16.28
C VAL A 136 3.17 -14.22 15.41
N CYS A 137 3.06 -13.20 14.55
CA CYS A 137 1.95 -13.05 13.63
C CYS A 137 1.84 -14.25 12.66
N GLY A 138 2.98 -14.71 12.12
CA GLY A 138 3.02 -15.86 11.22
C GLY A 138 2.58 -17.16 11.89
N LEU A 139 2.99 -17.40 13.13
CA LEU A 139 2.55 -18.56 13.92
C LEU A 139 1.05 -18.50 14.23
N VAL A 140 0.54 -17.33 14.64
CA VAL A 140 -0.90 -17.15 14.90
C VAL A 140 -1.72 -17.39 13.64
N LEU A 141 -1.32 -16.81 12.50
CA LEU A 141 -2.00 -17.03 11.22
C LEU A 141 -1.89 -18.50 10.77
N GLY A 142 -0.74 -19.13 10.95
CA GLY A 142 -0.53 -20.54 10.62
C GLY A 142 -1.37 -21.50 11.47
N ILE A 143 -1.61 -21.18 12.75
CA ILE A 143 -2.49 -21.98 13.62
C ILE A 143 -3.97 -21.74 13.29
N LEU A 144 -4.35 -20.50 12.94
CA LEU A 144 -5.75 -20.16 12.67
C LEU A 144 -6.24 -20.63 11.29
N TYR A 145 -5.34 -20.66 10.30
CA TYR A 145 -5.68 -20.91 8.90
C TYR A 145 -4.93 -22.11 8.27
N GLY A 146 -4.04 -22.77 9.00
CA GLY A 146 -3.36 -24.00 8.59
C GLY A 146 -4.02 -25.25 9.16
#